data_AF-A0A356KNI7-F1
#
_entry.id   AF-A0A356KNI7-F1
#
_cell.length_a   1.000
_cell.length_b   1.000
_cell.length_c   1.000
_cell.angle_alpha   90.00
_cell.angle_beta   90.00
_cell.angle_gamma   90.00
#
_symmetry.space_group_name_H-M   'P 1'
#
loop_
_entity.id
_entity.type
_entity.pdbx_description
1 polymer ?
#
loop_
_entity_poly.entity_id
_entity_poly.type
_entity_poly.pdbx_seq_one_letter_code
_entity_poly.pdbx_strand_id
1 'polypeptide(L)'
;MLGASALAAAQGEPPLPPWDRPVRQVEARRVVGMIQQLVESSSQRDGRPALAALGDDSWLVRQAAVIRLSVLELDAATCEGLRRQSGPGSKPLPGVDPLRKKAAAHIATIQPDPQAPAEEIDELEAVRLVCAILSDQISRKSASDALRRRLVEQGLSYRHALKRKDRPWIGRQLLAWTDQAQALADLELQTAQKAAADGGIKLGAWYVDNRDYLYWQPSERRFRLDAAARKAKTPSAEFRKKTPWGKEEGPNKRSESPSR
;
A
#
# COMPACT_ATOMS: atom_id res chain seq x y z
N MET A 1 19.00 -33.66 -34.14
CA MET A 1 19.17 -32.19 -34.23
C MET A 1 17.85 -31.52 -33.89
N LEU A 2 17.58 -31.33 -32.60
CA LEU A 2 16.61 -30.36 -32.09
C LEU A 2 17.45 -29.16 -31.65
N GLY A 3 17.15 -27.99 -32.23
CA GLY A 3 18.03 -26.84 -32.21
C GLY A 3 18.31 -26.30 -30.82
N ALA A 4 19.58 -25.97 -30.58
CA ALA A 4 20.12 -25.25 -29.42
C ALA A 4 19.57 -23.80 -29.26
N SER A 5 18.43 -23.47 -29.87
CA SER A 5 17.84 -22.12 -29.91
C SER A 5 16.84 -21.84 -28.77
N ALA A 6 16.47 -22.83 -27.95
CA ALA A 6 15.55 -22.63 -26.83
C ALA A 6 16.25 -22.44 -25.47
N LEU A 7 17.58 -22.59 -25.42
CA LEU A 7 18.39 -22.47 -24.18
C LEU A 7 19.16 -21.14 -24.10
N ALA A 8 19.03 -20.25 -25.08
CA ALA A 8 19.81 -19.01 -25.20
C ALA A 8 19.03 -17.71 -24.90
N ALA A 9 17.82 -17.78 -24.34
CA ALA A 9 17.02 -16.58 -24.00
C ALA A 9 16.96 -16.26 -22.49
N ALA A 10 17.67 -17.00 -21.63
CA ALA A 10 17.60 -16.84 -20.17
C ALA A 10 18.75 -16.03 -19.55
N GLN A 11 19.65 -15.45 -20.36
CA GLN A 11 20.79 -14.66 -19.89
C GLN A 11 20.69 -13.22 -20.43
N GLY A 12 20.01 -12.35 -19.69
CA GLY A 12 20.04 -10.91 -20.01
C GLY A 12 18.84 -10.10 -19.54
N GLU A 13 17.73 -10.73 -19.14
CA GLU A 13 16.63 -9.95 -18.57
C GLU A 13 17.01 -9.44 -17.18
N PRO A 14 16.96 -8.12 -16.94
CA PRO A 14 17.20 -7.58 -15.60
C PRO A 14 16.20 -8.21 -14.63
N PRO A 15 16.59 -8.52 -13.39
CA PRO A 15 15.69 -9.13 -12.42
C PRO A 15 14.45 -8.25 -12.27
N LEU A 16 13.26 -8.85 -12.40
CA LEU A 16 11.99 -8.14 -12.21
C LEU A 16 12.03 -7.35 -10.90
N PRO A 17 11.53 -6.10 -10.89
CA PRO A 17 11.48 -5.33 -9.67
C PRO A 17 10.68 -6.10 -8.61
N PRO A 18 11.00 -5.97 -7.31
CA PRO A 18 10.42 -6.80 -6.26
C PRO A 18 8.88 -6.84 -6.24
N TRP A 19 8.22 -5.79 -6.74
CA TRP A 19 6.76 -5.67 -6.82
C TRP A 19 6.10 -6.37 -8.01
N ASP A 20 6.86 -6.77 -9.04
CA ASP A 20 6.35 -7.46 -10.24
C ASP A 20 6.57 -8.99 -10.20
N ARG A 21 7.08 -9.51 -9.07
CA ARG A 21 7.33 -10.95 -8.91
C ARG A 21 6.01 -11.74 -8.90
N PRO A 22 5.93 -12.94 -9.54
CA PRO A 22 4.69 -13.72 -9.61
C PRO A 22 4.00 -13.97 -8.27
N VAL A 23 4.78 -14.28 -7.23
CA VAL A 23 4.26 -14.49 -5.86
C VAL A 23 3.51 -13.27 -5.32
N ARG A 24 3.94 -12.05 -5.66
CA ARG A 24 3.27 -10.81 -5.27
C ARG A 24 1.98 -10.58 -6.05
N GLN A 25 1.96 -10.98 -7.32
CA GLN A 25 0.77 -10.86 -8.16
C GLN A 25 -0.35 -11.78 -7.66
N VAL A 26 -0.01 -13.03 -7.31
CA VAL A 26 -0.96 -13.99 -6.73
C VAL A 26 -1.49 -13.48 -5.39
N GLU A 27 -0.60 -13.02 -4.50
CA GLU A 27 -1.01 -12.49 -3.20
C GLU A 27 -1.88 -11.23 -3.33
N ALA A 28 -1.55 -10.31 -4.25
CA ALA A 28 -2.35 -9.10 -4.48
C ALA A 28 -3.79 -9.44 -4.88
N ARG A 29 -3.97 -10.42 -5.78
CA ARG A 29 -5.31 -10.89 -6.18
C ARG A 29 -6.07 -11.55 -5.04
N ARG A 30 -5.39 -12.40 -4.24
CA ARG A 30 -5.99 -13.04 -3.07
C ARG A 30 -6.48 -12.01 -2.06
N VAL A 31 -5.64 -11.04 -1.72
CA VAL A 31 -5.99 -9.98 -0.76
C VAL A 31 -7.15 -9.13 -1.27
N VAL A 32 -7.15 -8.76 -2.54
CA VAL A 32 -8.27 -8.00 -3.14
C VAL A 32 -9.57 -8.79 -3.09
N GLY A 33 -9.56 -10.07 -3.50
CA GLY A 33 -10.74 -10.92 -3.44
C GLY A 33 -11.28 -11.10 -2.02
N MET A 34 -10.40 -11.26 -1.02
CA MET A 34 -10.84 -11.31 0.37
C MET A 34 -11.44 -9.99 0.85
N ILE A 35 -10.87 -8.85 0.46
CA ILE A 35 -11.41 -7.54 0.84
C ILE A 35 -12.78 -7.31 0.20
N GLN A 36 -13.02 -7.76 -1.04
CA GLN A 36 -14.34 -7.74 -1.68
C GLN A 36 -15.36 -8.50 -0.83
N GLN A 37 -15.05 -9.76 -0.49
CA GLN A 37 -15.91 -10.60 0.35
C GLN A 37 -16.20 -9.96 1.72
N LEU A 38 -15.20 -9.31 2.34
CA LEU A 38 -15.37 -8.63 3.61
C LEU A 38 -16.34 -7.45 3.53
N VAL A 39 -16.28 -6.67 2.44
CA VAL A 39 -17.20 -5.54 2.25
C VAL A 39 -18.61 -6.06 1.99
N GLU A 40 -18.77 -6.96 1.01
CA GLU A 40 -20.06 -7.56 0.62
C GLU A 40 -20.79 -8.19 1.82
N SER A 41 -20.11 -9.05 2.58
CA SER A 41 -20.70 -9.73 3.74
C SER A 41 -21.16 -8.79 4.84
N SER A 42 -20.35 -7.76 5.14
CA SER A 42 -20.72 -6.79 6.16
C SER A 42 -21.87 -5.87 5.74
N SER A 43 -22.08 -5.64 4.44
CA SER A 43 -23.29 -4.94 3.94
C SER A 43 -24.56 -5.77 4.16
N GLN A 44 -24.42 -7.10 4.25
CA GLN A 44 -25.46 -8.05 4.69
C GLN A 44 -25.48 -8.27 6.22
N ARG A 45 -24.80 -7.40 6.98
CA ARG A 45 -24.63 -7.51 8.43
C ARG A 45 -23.99 -8.83 8.89
N ASP A 46 -23.31 -9.56 8.01
CA ASP A 46 -22.58 -10.77 8.37
C ASP A 46 -21.13 -10.44 8.76
N GLY A 47 -20.85 -10.43 10.06
CA GLY A 47 -19.49 -10.20 10.57
C GLY A 47 -18.63 -11.45 10.68
N ARG A 48 -19.14 -12.66 10.37
CA ARG A 48 -18.38 -13.91 10.50
C ARG A 48 -17.15 -13.91 9.57
N PRO A 49 -17.23 -13.46 8.30
CA PRO A 49 -16.04 -13.34 7.45
C PRO A 49 -14.99 -12.39 8.01
N ALA A 50 -15.38 -11.25 8.56
CA ALA A 50 -14.46 -10.31 9.21
C ALA A 50 -13.78 -10.93 10.44
N LEU A 51 -14.54 -11.63 11.29
CA LEU A 51 -13.99 -12.33 12.45
C LEU A 51 -12.98 -13.45 12.06
N ALA A 52 -13.28 -14.18 10.98
CA ALA A 52 -12.37 -15.19 10.44
C ALA A 52 -11.07 -14.55 9.90
N ALA A 53 -11.22 -13.46 9.15
CA ALA A 53 -10.14 -12.72 8.52
C ALA A 53 -9.15 -12.07 9.51
N LEU A 54 -9.50 -11.89 10.79
CA LEU A 54 -8.53 -11.51 11.83
C LEU A 54 -7.40 -12.54 12.02
N GLY A 55 -7.63 -13.79 11.58
CA GLY A 55 -6.62 -14.85 11.55
C GLY A 55 -5.85 -14.99 10.23
N ASP A 56 -6.08 -14.12 9.23
CA ASP A 56 -5.38 -14.19 7.95
C ASP A 56 -3.90 -13.83 8.08
N ASP A 57 -3.03 -14.39 7.25
CA ASP A 57 -1.59 -14.07 7.24
C ASP A 57 -1.29 -12.64 6.76
N SER A 58 -2.13 -12.10 5.88
CA SER A 58 -2.00 -10.73 5.39
C SER A 58 -2.53 -9.73 6.41
N TRP A 59 -1.63 -8.89 6.90
CA TRP A 59 -1.98 -7.80 7.79
C TRP A 59 -2.97 -6.80 7.17
N LEU A 60 -2.98 -6.66 5.83
CA LEU A 60 -3.96 -5.82 5.13
C LEU A 60 -5.38 -6.37 5.21
N VAL A 61 -5.53 -7.70 5.05
CA VAL A 61 -6.81 -8.39 5.23
C VAL A 61 -7.29 -8.23 6.67
N ARG A 62 -6.38 -8.38 7.65
CA ARG A 62 -6.70 -8.14 9.07
C ARG A 62 -7.15 -6.69 9.32
N GLN A 63 -6.44 -5.68 8.79
CA GLN A 63 -6.87 -4.28 8.93
C GLN A 63 -8.24 -4.02 8.29
N ALA A 64 -8.47 -4.54 7.08
CA ALA A 64 -9.76 -4.43 6.42
C ALA A 64 -10.88 -5.09 7.24
N ALA A 65 -10.62 -6.26 7.83
CA ALA A 65 -11.55 -6.91 8.74
C ALA A 65 -11.89 -6.04 9.95
N VAL A 66 -10.91 -5.38 10.57
CA VAL A 66 -11.17 -4.46 11.68
C VAL A 66 -11.99 -3.24 11.25
N ILE A 67 -11.79 -2.72 10.04
CA ILE A 67 -12.63 -1.66 9.48
C ILE A 67 -14.07 -2.15 9.35
N ARG A 68 -14.29 -3.35 8.82
CA ARG A 68 -15.65 -3.91 8.66
C ARG A 68 -16.31 -4.24 10.00
N LEU A 69 -15.56 -4.73 10.99
CA LEU A 69 -16.08 -4.89 12.35
C LEU A 69 -16.52 -3.55 12.97
N SER A 70 -15.81 -2.46 12.67
CA SER A 70 -16.22 -1.11 13.09
C SER A 70 -17.49 -0.62 12.39
N VAL A 71 -17.69 -0.96 11.11
CA VAL A 71 -18.94 -0.68 10.38
C VAL A 71 -20.10 -1.46 10.99
N LEU A 72 -19.84 -2.67 11.47
CA LEU A 72 -20.78 -3.50 12.23
C LEU A 72 -20.88 -3.09 13.70
N GLU A 73 -20.49 -1.86 14.05
CA GLU A 73 -20.69 -1.25 15.37
C GLU A 73 -19.93 -1.93 16.52
N LEU A 74 -18.84 -2.65 16.24
CA LEU A 74 -17.91 -3.06 17.29
C LEU A 74 -17.33 -1.82 17.98
N ASP A 75 -17.22 -1.86 19.31
CA ASP A 75 -16.80 -0.72 20.09
C ASP A 75 -15.41 -0.18 19.69
N ALA A 76 -15.26 1.14 19.76
CA ALA A 76 -14.07 1.84 19.28
C ALA A 76 -12.78 1.38 19.99
N ALA A 77 -12.85 1.04 21.28
CA ALA A 77 -11.68 0.62 22.04
C ALA A 77 -11.19 -0.76 21.60
N THR A 78 -12.10 -1.71 21.37
CA THR A 78 -11.78 -3.02 20.80
C THR A 78 -11.25 -2.88 19.37
N CYS A 79 -11.89 -2.07 18.52
CA CYS A 79 -11.40 -1.79 17.17
C CYS A 79 -9.99 -1.19 17.18
N GLU A 80 -9.70 -0.24 18.07
CA GLU A 80 -8.37 0.34 18.18
C GLU A 80 -7.32 -0.70 18.60
N GLY A 81 -7.64 -1.53 19.59
CA GLY A 81 -6.78 -2.64 20.01
C GLY A 81 -6.48 -3.60 18.86
N LEU A 82 -7.51 -4.01 18.12
CA LEU A 82 -7.38 -4.90 16.97
C LEU A 82 -6.55 -4.25 15.84
N ARG A 83 -6.74 -2.95 15.55
CA ARG A 83 -5.92 -2.22 14.57
C ARG A 83 -4.45 -2.21 14.96
N ARG A 84 -4.12 -2.02 16.24
CA ARG A 84 -2.73 -2.07 16.72
C ARG A 84 -2.13 -3.47 16.55
N GLN A 85 -2.88 -4.52 16.87
CA GLN A 85 -2.42 -5.91 16.74
C GLN A 85 -2.39 -6.42 15.29
N SER A 86 -3.08 -5.75 14.36
CA SER A 86 -3.15 -6.15 12.94
C SER A 86 -2.20 -5.36 12.04
N GLY A 87 -1.23 -4.62 12.61
CA GLY A 87 -0.34 -3.73 11.84
C GLY A 87 0.72 -4.47 11.01
N PRO A 88 1.49 -3.76 10.17
CA PRO A 88 2.61 -4.34 9.43
C PRO A 88 3.59 -5.11 10.35
N GLY A 89 3.94 -6.34 9.97
CA GLY A 89 4.87 -7.19 10.73
C GLY A 89 4.25 -7.92 11.94
N SER A 90 2.97 -7.70 12.23
CA SER A 90 2.26 -8.48 13.25
C SER A 90 1.96 -9.91 12.77
N LYS A 91 1.83 -10.83 13.73
CA LYS A 91 1.36 -12.20 13.50
C LYS A 91 -0.17 -12.24 13.43
N PRO A 92 -0.77 -13.27 12.81
CA PRO A 92 -2.21 -13.50 12.88
C PRO A 92 -2.72 -13.54 14.32
N LEU A 93 -3.93 -13.03 14.57
CA LEU A 93 -4.52 -13.04 15.91
C LEU A 93 -5.07 -14.44 16.22
N PRO A 94 -4.57 -15.15 17.25
CA PRO A 94 -5.06 -16.47 17.58
C PRO A 94 -6.53 -16.41 18.05
N GLY A 95 -7.28 -17.51 17.87
CA GLY A 95 -8.69 -17.58 18.29
C GLY A 95 -8.92 -17.33 19.79
N VAL A 96 -7.89 -17.56 20.61
CA VAL A 96 -7.94 -17.35 22.06
C VAL A 96 -7.67 -15.90 22.49
N ASP A 97 -7.28 -15.01 21.56
CA ASP A 97 -6.99 -13.62 21.85
C ASP A 97 -8.20 -12.89 22.47
N PRO A 98 -8.03 -12.13 23.57
CA PRO A 98 -9.14 -11.45 24.24
C PRO A 98 -9.92 -10.48 23.35
N LEU A 99 -9.26 -9.74 22.46
CA LEU A 99 -9.93 -8.80 21.56
C LEU A 99 -10.70 -9.56 20.47
N ARG A 100 -10.13 -10.66 19.96
CA ARG A 100 -10.84 -11.53 19.02
C ARG A 100 -12.07 -12.19 19.66
N LYS A 101 -11.99 -12.59 20.94
CA LYS A 101 -13.16 -13.09 21.70
C LYS A 101 -14.23 -12.03 21.89
N LYS A 102 -13.85 -10.78 22.20
CA LYS A 102 -14.81 -9.66 22.27
C LYS A 102 -15.50 -9.42 20.93
N ALA A 103 -14.74 -9.40 19.84
CA ALA A 103 -15.31 -9.30 18.50
C ALA A 103 -16.27 -10.47 18.21
N ALA A 104 -15.90 -11.70 18.58
CA ALA A 104 -16.77 -12.87 18.42
C ALA A 104 -18.08 -12.75 19.20
N ALA A 105 -18.02 -12.29 20.45
CA ALA A 105 -19.20 -12.08 21.29
C ALA A 105 -20.13 -11.02 20.69
N HIS A 106 -19.58 -9.92 20.16
CA HIS A 106 -20.35 -8.89 19.45
C HIS A 106 -20.98 -9.42 18.16
N ILE A 107 -20.23 -10.14 17.32
CA ILE A 107 -20.78 -10.72 16.10
C ILE A 107 -21.90 -11.72 16.38
N ALA A 108 -21.82 -12.46 17.49
CA ALA A 108 -22.90 -13.37 17.90
C ALA A 108 -24.22 -12.65 18.25
N THR A 109 -24.20 -11.34 18.55
CA THR A 109 -25.42 -10.56 18.77
C THR A 109 -26.02 -9.98 17.49
N ILE A 110 -25.28 -10.01 16.38
CA ILE A 110 -25.74 -9.49 15.09
C ILE A 110 -26.51 -10.59 14.35
N GLN A 111 -27.72 -10.29 13.92
CA GLN A 111 -28.47 -11.13 13.00
C GLN A 111 -28.07 -10.77 11.57
N PRO A 112 -27.51 -11.72 10.78
CA PRO A 112 -27.27 -11.48 9.37
C PRO A 112 -28.59 -11.17 8.65
N ASP A 113 -28.54 -10.23 7.73
CA ASP A 113 -29.66 -9.90 6.85
C ASP A 113 -29.31 -10.33 5.42
N PRO A 114 -29.64 -11.58 5.02
CA PRO A 114 -29.37 -12.05 3.68
C PRO A 114 -30.25 -11.38 2.62
N GLN A 115 -31.30 -10.66 3.03
CA GLN A 115 -32.18 -9.91 2.13
C GLN A 115 -31.70 -8.47 1.91
N ALA A 116 -30.77 -7.99 2.73
CA ALA A 116 -30.11 -6.71 2.48
C ALA A 116 -29.40 -6.77 1.11
N PRO A 117 -29.49 -5.69 0.31
CA PRO A 117 -28.82 -5.65 -0.98
C PRO A 117 -27.31 -5.84 -0.74
N ALA A 118 -26.76 -6.91 -1.33
CA ALA A 118 -25.31 -7.10 -1.33
C ALA A 118 -24.69 -5.91 -2.08
N GLU A 119 -23.83 -5.16 -1.39
CA GLU A 119 -23.02 -4.15 -2.03
C GLU A 119 -21.92 -4.87 -2.82
N GLU A 120 -22.18 -5.11 -4.10
CA GLU A 120 -21.16 -5.63 -5.00
C GLU A 120 -20.09 -4.54 -5.19
N ILE A 121 -18.87 -4.83 -4.75
CA ILE A 121 -17.74 -3.94 -4.97
C ILE A 121 -16.79 -4.53 -6.01
N ASP A 122 -16.40 -3.69 -6.98
CA ASP A 122 -15.47 -4.10 -8.00
C ASP A 122 -14.03 -4.19 -7.47
N GLU A 123 -13.13 -4.68 -8.32
CA GLU A 123 -11.71 -4.85 -7.93
C GLU A 123 -11.03 -3.50 -7.65
N LEU A 124 -11.52 -2.41 -8.25
CA LEU A 124 -10.96 -1.07 -8.06
C LEU A 124 -11.30 -0.51 -6.68
N GLU A 125 -12.53 -0.67 -6.20
CA GLU A 125 -12.91 -0.24 -4.85
C GLU A 125 -12.18 -1.03 -3.75
N ALA A 126 -12.01 -2.34 -3.92
CA ALA A 126 -11.19 -3.12 -2.99
C ALA A 126 -9.72 -2.66 -2.97
N VAL A 127 -9.15 -2.32 -4.14
CA VAL A 127 -7.80 -1.76 -4.23
C VAL A 127 -7.72 -0.35 -3.63
N ARG A 128 -8.78 0.47 -3.75
CA ARG A 128 -8.86 1.78 -3.08
C ARG A 128 -8.80 1.62 -1.57
N LEU A 129 -9.52 0.66 -1.00
CA LEU A 129 -9.47 0.36 0.43
C LEU A 129 -8.07 -0.11 0.86
N VAL A 130 -7.43 -1.01 0.10
CA VAL A 130 -6.03 -1.41 0.34
C VAL A 130 -5.10 -0.19 0.38
N CYS A 131 -5.20 0.68 -0.62
CA CYS A 131 -4.32 1.84 -0.72
C CYS A 131 -4.63 2.92 0.32
N ALA A 132 -5.86 3.00 0.80
CA ALA A 132 -6.22 3.83 1.95
C ALA A 132 -5.54 3.31 3.23
N ILE A 133 -5.58 1.99 3.48
CA ILE A 133 -4.89 1.36 4.62
C ILE A 133 -3.38 1.60 4.51
N LEU A 134 -2.78 1.40 3.32
CA LEU A 134 -1.35 1.68 3.10
C LEU A 134 -1.02 3.15 3.34
N SER A 135 -1.84 4.08 2.85
CA SER A 135 -1.62 5.53 3.01
C SER A 135 -1.68 5.96 4.47
N ASP A 136 -2.60 5.40 5.27
CA ASP A 136 -2.63 5.60 6.72
C ASP A 136 -1.29 5.15 7.34
N GLN A 137 -0.85 3.93 7.05
CA GLN A 137 0.40 3.39 7.61
C GLN A 137 1.64 4.17 7.18
N ILE A 138 1.71 4.60 5.91
CA ILE A 138 2.80 5.42 5.38
C ILE A 138 2.86 6.77 6.10
N SER A 139 1.68 7.36 6.38
CA SER A 139 1.56 8.70 6.99
C SER A 139 1.80 8.71 8.50
N ARG A 140 1.82 7.56 9.17
CA ARG A 140 2.05 7.49 10.62
C ARG A 140 3.41 8.04 10.99
N LYS A 141 3.47 8.91 12.01
CA LYS A 141 4.72 9.49 12.52
C LYS A 141 5.72 8.41 12.97
N SER A 142 5.23 7.31 13.53
CA SER A 142 6.05 6.20 14.03
C SER A 142 6.61 5.28 12.95
N ALA A 143 6.17 5.39 11.69
CA ALA A 143 6.72 4.57 10.63
C ALA A 143 8.19 4.95 10.36
N SER A 144 9.04 3.97 10.10
CA SER A 144 10.40 4.20 9.61
C SER A 144 10.40 4.36 8.09
N ASP A 145 11.43 5.02 7.54
CA ASP A 145 11.55 5.19 6.09
C ASP A 145 11.65 3.85 5.36
N ALA A 146 12.34 2.87 5.95
CA ALA A 146 12.40 1.50 5.42
C ALA A 146 11.01 0.85 5.35
N LEU A 147 10.17 1.04 6.38
CA LEU A 147 8.79 0.54 6.36
C LEU A 147 7.96 1.28 5.30
N ARG A 148 8.02 2.62 5.25
CA ARG A 148 7.29 3.42 4.26
C ARG A 148 7.60 2.99 2.83
N ARG A 149 8.88 2.75 2.51
CA ARG A 149 9.29 2.25 1.19
C ARG A 149 8.68 0.89 0.86
N ARG A 150 8.75 -0.05 1.81
CA ARG A 150 8.14 -1.38 1.64
C ARG A 150 6.63 -1.29 1.40
N LEU A 151 5.94 -0.37 2.08
CA LEU A 151 4.51 -0.13 1.89
C LEU A 151 4.19 0.48 0.52
N VAL A 152 4.99 1.43 0.04
CA VAL A 152 4.87 1.98 -1.33
C VAL A 152 5.07 0.88 -2.37
N GLU A 153 6.13 0.07 -2.24
CA GLU A 153 6.41 -1.06 -3.13
C GLU A 153 5.30 -2.11 -3.08
N GLN A 154 4.76 -2.38 -1.89
CA GLN A 154 3.59 -3.26 -1.75
C GLN A 154 2.38 -2.69 -2.48
N GLY A 155 2.11 -1.38 -2.39
CA GLY A 155 1.05 -0.70 -3.14
C GLY A 155 1.15 -0.91 -4.66
N LEU A 156 2.37 -0.90 -5.21
CA LEU A 156 2.58 -1.13 -6.65
C LEU A 156 2.15 -2.51 -7.11
N SER A 157 2.31 -3.55 -6.28
CA SER A 157 1.89 -4.91 -6.64
C SER A 157 0.38 -5.05 -6.87
N TYR A 158 -0.45 -4.15 -6.31
CA TYR A 158 -1.91 -4.21 -6.49
C TYR A 158 -2.38 -3.81 -7.88
N ARG A 159 -1.51 -3.25 -8.73
CA ARG A 159 -1.80 -3.09 -10.16
C ARG A 159 -2.13 -4.40 -10.87
N HIS A 160 -1.62 -5.53 -10.37
CA HIS A 160 -1.83 -6.86 -10.96
C HIS A 160 -3.18 -7.48 -10.62
N ALA A 161 -3.88 -6.90 -9.62
CA ALA A 161 -5.27 -7.22 -9.33
C ALA A 161 -6.26 -6.43 -10.19
N LEU A 162 -5.80 -5.35 -10.85
CA LEU A 162 -6.64 -4.47 -11.65
C LEU A 162 -6.64 -4.82 -13.15
N LYS A 163 -7.80 -4.57 -13.77
CA LYS A 163 -7.97 -4.50 -15.22
C LYS A 163 -7.12 -3.36 -15.78
N ARG A 164 -6.65 -3.50 -17.02
CA ARG A 164 -5.71 -2.55 -17.65
C ARG A 164 -6.21 -1.09 -17.61
N LYS A 165 -7.51 -0.86 -17.81
CA LYS A 165 -8.14 0.46 -17.79
C LYS A 165 -8.07 1.15 -16.42
N ASP A 166 -7.98 0.39 -15.33
CA ASP A 166 -8.04 0.90 -13.95
C ASP A 166 -6.64 1.08 -13.33
N ARG A 167 -5.62 0.43 -13.89
CA ARG A 167 -4.22 0.55 -13.45
C ARG A 167 -3.70 1.98 -13.35
N PRO A 168 -4.11 2.96 -14.19
CA PRO A 168 -3.70 4.35 -14.00
C PRO A 168 -4.01 4.93 -12.63
N TRP A 169 -5.00 4.38 -11.93
CA TRP A 169 -5.29 4.78 -10.56
C TRP A 169 -4.10 4.49 -9.60
N ILE A 170 -3.43 3.34 -9.75
CA ILE A 170 -2.20 3.02 -8.97
C ILE A 170 -1.07 4.01 -9.28
N GLY A 171 -0.91 4.40 -10.54
CA GLY A 171 0.09 5.40 -10.93
C GLY A 171 -0.14 6.76 -10.25
N ARG A 172 -1.39 7.20 -10.14
CA ARG A 172 -1.74 8.41 -9.37
C ARG A 172 -1.43 8.26 -7.89
N GLN A 173 -1.69 7.09 -7.32
CA GLN A 173 -1.36 6.83 -5.92
C GLN A 173 0.15 6.86 -5.66
N LEU A 174 0.96 6.32 -6.59
CA LEU A 174 2.42 6.41 -6.49
C LEU A 174 2.90 7.87 -6.53
N LEU A 175 2.32 8.72 -7.40
CA LEU A 175 2.65 10.15 -7.41
C LEU A 175 2.31 10.85 -6.09
N ALA A 176 1.22 10.44 -5.44
CA ALA A 176 0.86 10.99 -4.13
C ALA A 176 1.87 10.61 -3.02
N TRP A 177 2.54 9.47 -3.14
CA TRP A 177 3.55 9.01 -2.16
C TRP A 177 4.98 9.43 -2.49
N THR A 178 5.24 10.02 -3.65
CA THR A 178 6.59 10.28 -4.18
C THR A 178 6.76 11.72 -4.67
N ASP A 179 7.95 12.04 -5.18
CA ASP A 179 8.28 13.38 -5.65
C ASP A 179 7.67 13.64 -7.03
N GLN A 180 6.38 13.98 -7.04
CA GLN A 180 5.64 14.17 -8.29
C GLN A 180 6.33 15.13 -9.26
N ALA A 181 6.83 16.27 -8.79
CA ALA A 181 7.45 17.28 -9.66
C ALA A 181 8.72 16.72 -10.32
N GLN A 182 9.59 16.09 -9.53
CA GLN A 182 10.82 15.51 -10.05
C GLN A 182 10.58 14.30 -10.94
N ALA A 183 9.63 13.43 -10.59
CA ALA A 183 9.26 12.26 -11.40
C ALA A 183 8.72 12.68 -12.78
N LEU A 184 7.87 13.71 -12.82
CA LEU A 184 7.35 14.26 -14.08
C LEU A 184 8.47 14.88 -14.92
N ALA A 185 9.40 15.61 -14.30
CA ALA A 185 10.54 16.20 -15.00
C ALA A 185 11.48 15.13 -15.58
N ASP A 186 11.89 14.15 -14.77
CA ASP A 186 12.81 13.09 -15.19
C ASP A 186 12.22 12.17 -16.27
N LEU A 187 10.89 12.01 -16.30
CA LEU A 187 10.18 11.19 -17.30
C LEU A 187 9.73 12.01 -18.52
N GLU A 188 10.02 13.31 -18.55
CA GLU A 188 9.59 14.24 -19.61
C GLU A 188 8.07 14.27 -19.80
N LEU A 189 7.33 14.22 -18.70
CA LEU A 189 5.87 14.16 -18.69
C LEU A 189 5.26 15.47 -18.22
N GLN A 190 4.38 16.03 -19.03
CA GLN A 190 3.73 17.31 -18.73
C GLN A 190 2.65 17.21 -17.64
N THR A 191 2.04 16.04 -17.43
CA THR A 191 0.91 15.89 -16.51
C THR A 191 0.95 14.58 -15.74
N ALA A 192 0.40 14.60 -14.53
CA ALA A 192 0.20 13.41 -13.69
C ALA A 192 -0.62 12.32 -14.41
N GLN A 193 -1.58 12.73 -15.26
CA GLN A 193 -2.39 11.80 -16.04
C GLN A 193 -1.56 11.03 -17.07
N LYS A 194 -0.63 11.70 -17.76
CA LYS A 194 0.30 11.03 -18.69
C LYS A 194 1.22 10.05 -17.95
N ALA A 195 1.68 10.41 -16.76
CA ALA A 195 2.52 9.54 -15.94
C ALA A 195 1.80 8.30 -15.40
N ALA A 196 0.50 8.42 -15.17
CA ALA A 196 -0.34 7.30 -14.77
C ALA A 196 -0.77 6.39 -15.94
N ALA A 197 -0.70 6.86 -17.20
CA ALA A 197 -1.41 6.24 -18.33
C ALA A 197 -1.01 4.78 -18.63
N ASP A 198 0.24 4.38 -18.38
CA ASP A 198 0.72 3.00 -18.55
C ASP A 198 0.43 2.09 -17.34
N GLY A 199 -0.43 2.54 -16.43
CA GLY A 199 -0.66 1.89 -15.15
C GLY A 199 0.49 2.11 -14.16
N GLY A 200 1.23 3.21 -14.32
CA GLY A 200 2.34 3.62 -13.48
C GLY A 200 3.59 2.76 -13.65
N ILE A 201 3.81 2.11 -14.79
CA ILE A 201 5.00 1.26 -15.01
C ILE A 201 6.26 2.13 -14.99
N LYS A 202 6.31 3.15 -15.84
CA LYS A 202 7.46 4.07 -15.90
C LYS A 202 7.68 4.76 -14.56
N LEU A 203 6.61 5.15 -13.88
CA LEU A 203 6.70 5.72 -12.53
C LEU A 203 7.24 4.71 -11.51
N GLY A 204 6.81 3.46 -11.56
CA GLY A 204 7.30 2.39 -10.70
C GLY A 204 8.77 2.10 -10.93
N ALA A 205 9.21 2.08 -12.19
CA ALA A 205 10.62 1.97 -12.55
C ALA A 205 11.43 3.17 -12.01
N TRP A 206 10.98 4.40 -12.28
CA TRP A 206 11.59 5.62 -11.74
C TRP A 206 11.72 5.58 -10.21
N TYR A 207 10.67 5.14 -9.51
CA TYR A 207 10.72 5.03 -8.05
C TYR A 207 11.78 4.03 -7.60
N VAL A 208 11.87 2.85 -8.23
CA VAL A 208 12.87 1.83 -7.90
C VAL A 208 14.28 2.35 -8.14
N ASP A 209 14.53 3.00 -9.29
CA ASP A 209 15.84 3.55 -9.66
C ASP A 209 16.28 4.66 -8.72
N ASN A 210 15.32 5.42 -8.17
CA ASN A 210 15.60 6.55 -7.30
C ASN A 210 15.48 6.23 -5.81
N ARG A 211 15.03 5.03 -5.42
CA ARG A 211 14.61 4.76 -4.03
C ARG A 211 15.72 5.11 -3.03
N ASP A 212 16.97 4.75 -3.27
CA ASP A 212 18.05 4.98 -2.32
C ASP A 212 18.41 6.47 -2.18
N TYR A 213 17.95 7.32 -3.10
CA TYR A 213 18.11 8.77 -3.08
C TYR A 213 16.85 9.52 -2.61
N LEU A 214 15.75 8.82 -2.32
CA LEU A 214 14.57 9.46 -1.75
C LEU A 214 14.75 9.66 -0.24
N TYR A 215 14.08 10.65 0.33
CA TYR A 215 13.92 10.84 1.78
C TYR A 215 12.47 11.13 2.10
N TRP A 216 12.01 10.80 3.31
CA TRP A 216 10.65 11.13 3.73
C TRP A 216 10.54 12.61 4.11
N GLN A 217 9.59 13.33 3.51
CA GLN A 217 9.27 14.72 3.86
C GLN A 217 8.05 14.78 4.78
N PRO A 218 8.20 15.00 6.11
CA PRO A 218 7.10 14.84 7.07
C PRO A 218 5.95 15.82 6.86
N SER A 219 6.25 17.06 6.47
CA SER A 219 5.27 18.13 6.27
C SER A 219 4.34 17.88 5.08
N GLU A 220 4.82 17.13 4.09
CA GLU A 220 4.08 16.81 2.87
C GLU A 220 3.57 15.37 2.84
N ARG A 221 4.00 14.53 3.79
CA ARG A 221 3.66 13.10 3.89
C ARG A 221 3.95 12.32 2.60
N ARG A 222 5.13 12.55 2.00
CA ARG A 222 5.59 11.84 0.80
C ARG A 222 7.10 11.76 0.74
N PHE A 223 7.61 10.89 -0.12
CA PHE A 223 9.03 10.85 -0.46
C PHE A 223 9.40 12.00 -1.39
N ARG A 224 10.55 12.63 -1.13
CA ARG A 224 11.18 13.63 -1.98
C ARG A 224 12.54 13.14 -2.47
N LEU A 225 12.97 13.59 -3.63
CA LEU A 225 14.30 13.25 -4.14
C LEU A 225 15.38 14.12 -3.49
N ASP A 226 16.40 13.49 -2.94
CA ASP A 226 17.65 14.15 -2.59
C ASP A 226 18.52 14.29 -3.85
N ALA A 227 18.31 15.37 -4.61
CA ALA A 227 19.00 15.62 -5.86
C ALA A 227 20.53 15.68 -5.70
N ALA A 228 21.02 16.17 -4.56
CA ALA A 228 22.45 16.23 -4.25
C ALA A 228 23.03 14.82 -4.04
N ALA A 229 22.35 13.99 -3.26
CA ALA A 229 22.75 12.59 -3.05
C ALA A 229 22.70 11.78 -4.35
N ARG A 230 21.65 11.97 -5.17
CA ARG A 230 21.53 11.36 -6.50
C ARG A 230 22.69 11.77 -7.41
N LYS A 231 23.01 13.06 -7.48
CA LYS A 231 24.14 13.58 -8.28
C LYS A 231 25.47 13.01 -7.80
N ALA A 232 25.64 12.85 -6.49
CA ALA A 232 26.81 12.21 -5.89
C ALA A 232 26.81 10.67 -5.94
N LYS A 233 25.77 10.05 -6.53
CA LYS A 233 25.57 8.59 -6.59
C LYS A 233 25.77 7.88 -5.25
N THR A 234 25.34 8.54 -4.17
CA THR A 234 25.45 8.04 -2.80
C THR A 234 24.04 7.98 -2.21
N PRO A 235 23.61 6.89 -1.55
CA PRO A 235 22.30 6.84 -0.89
C PRO A 235 22.08 8.04 0.03
N SER A 236 20.87 8.62 0.04
CA SER A 236 20.58 9.86 0.80
C SER A 236 20.93 9.72 2.30
N ALA A 237 20.61 8.56 2.90
CA ALA A 237 20.95 8.28 4.29
C ALA A 237 22.47 8.27 4.58
N GLU A 238 23.30 7.91 3.60
CA GLU A 238 24.76 7.92 3.73
C GLU A 238 25.35 9.29 3.41
N PHE A 239 24.85 9.93 2.34
CA PHE A 239 25.25 11.27 1.94
C PHE A 239 25.03 12.29 3.08
N ARG A 240 23.87 12.21 3.75
CA ARG A 240 23.48 13.14 4.81
C ARG A 240 24.18 12.93 6.15
N LYS A 241 24.99 11.88 6.30
CA LYS A 241 25.94 11.77 7.42
C LYS A 241 27.11 12.75 7.29
N LYS A 242 27.52 13.05 6.05
CA LYS A 242 28.64 13.96 5.74
C LYS A 242 28.17 15.37 5.40
N THR A 243 27.00 15.49 4.79
CA THR A 243 26.39 16.76 4.39
C THR A 243 24.99 16.88 5.01
N PRO A 244 24.88 17.10 6.34
CA PRO A 244 23.59 17.17 7.03
C PRO A 244 22.65 18.20 6.40
N TRP A 245 21.35 17.96 6.53
CA TRP A 245 20.33 18.90 6.06
C TRP A 245 20.46 20.25 6.76
N GLY A 246 20.34 21.34 6.00
CA GLY A 246 20.14 22.67 6.57
C GLY A 246 18.83 22.79 7.38
N LYS A 247 18.68 23.90 8.09
CA LYS A 247 17.48 24.18 8.91
C LYS A 247 16.19 24.26 8.08
N GLU A 248 16.29 24.70 6.83
CA GLU A 248 15.16 24.91 5.91
C GLU A 248 15.17 23.93 4.72
N GLU A 249 15.94 22.85 4.84
CA GLU A 249 16.13 21.86 3.78
C GLU A 249 15.58 20.49 4.17
N GLY A 250 15.29 19.69 3.15
CA GLY A 250 14.98 18.29 3.31
C GLY A 250 13.84 18.04 4.32
N PRO A 251 13.99 17.04 5.22
CA PRO A 251 13.02 16.72 6.26
C PRO A 251 12.70 17.88 7.23
N ASN A 252 13.58 18.87 7.35
CA ASN A 252 13.42 19.99 8.28
C ASN A 252 12.54 21.10 7.70
N LYS A 253 12.37 21.15 6.38
CA LYS A 253 11.57 22.17 5.71
C LYS A 253 10.11 22.05 6.10
N ARG A 254 9.58 23.07 6.78
CA ARG A 254 8.15 23.20 7.05
C ARG A 254 7.44 23.51 5.73
N SER A 255 6.31 22.86 5.47
CA SER A 255 5.48 23.28 4.35
C SER A 255 4.98 24.69 4.65
N GLU A 256 5.19 25.60 3.70
CA GLU A 256 4.39 26.81 3.64
C GLU A 256 2.95 26.32 3.49
N SER A 257 2.17 26.43 4.56
CA SER A 257 0.76 26.08 4.48
C SER A 257 0.17 26.94 3.38
N PRO A 258 -0.51 26.37 2.36
CA PRO A 258 -1.17 27.20 1.38
C PRO A 258 -2.13 28.10 2.16
N SER A 259 -1.90 29.41 2.10
CA SER A 259 -2.79 30.43 2.61
C SER A 259 -4.18 30.09 2.05
N ARG A 260 -5.09 29.69 2.94
CA ARG A 260 -6.46 29.35 2.57
C ARG A 260 -7.19 30.58 2.05
#